data_AF-A0A1Z8WPP3-F1
#
_entry.id   AF-A0A1Z8WPP3-F1
#
_cell.length_a   1.000
_cell.length_b   1.000
_cell.length_c   1.000
_cell.angle_alpha   90.00
_cell.angle_beta   90.00
_cell.angle_gamma   90.00
#
_symmetry.space_group_name_H-M   'P 1'
#
loop_
_entity.id
_entity.type
_entity.pdbx_description
1 polymer ?
#
loop_
_entity_poly.entity_id
_entity_poly.type
_entity_poly.pdbx_seq_one_letter_code
_entity_poly.pdbx_strand_id
1 'polypeptide(L)' 'MTSSHTLTPALGRDYKNKKAVIEAYKQGKDFIYAPTGQYCSIRDFKGQQVMLRYDKLKKITPVK' A
#
# COMPACT_ATOMS: atom_id res chain seq x y z
N MET A 1 4.94 -15.55 -13.53
CA MET A 1 4.00 -14.47 -13.15
C MET A 1 4.63 -13.71 -11.99
N THR A 2 5.13 -12.50 -12.20
CA THR A 2 5.68 -11.68 -11.11
C THR A 2 4.51 -11.13 -10.29
N SER A 3 4.17 -11.80 -9.19
CA SER A 3 3.12 -11.39 -8.28
C SER A 3 3.51 -10.09 -7.57
N SER A 4 3.12 -8.95 -8.12
CA SER A 4 3.36 -7.64 -7.50
C SER A 4 2.52 -7.51 -6.22
N HIS A 5 3.16 -7.36 -5.06
CA HIS A 5 2.47 -7.15 -3.78
C HIS A 5 1.70 -5.83 -3.82
N THR A 6 0.39 -5.88 -4.09
CA THR A 6 -0.43 -4.69 -4.21
C THR A 6 -1.18 -4.41 -2.92
N LEU A 7 -1.01 -3.20 -2.38
CA LEU A 7 -1.63 -2.75 -1.15
C LEU A 7 -2.64 -1.64 -1.45
N THR A 8 -3.77 -1.65 -0.75
CA THR A 8 -4.78 -0.58 -0.80
C THR A 8 -4.92 0.07 0.56
N PRO A 9 -5.31 1.36 0.64
CA PRO A 9 -5.50 2.03 1.92
C PRO A 9 -6.58 1.33 2.76
N ALA A 10 -6.30 1.10 4.04
CA ALA A 10 -7.26 0.53 4.97
C ALA A 10 -8.11 1.60 5.68
N LEU A 11 -9.15 1.15 6.39
CA LEU A 11 -9.95 1.98 7.31
C LEU A 11 -10.58 3.22 6.62
N GLY A 12 -11.02 3.07 5.37
CA GLY A 12 -11.64 4.16 4.61
C GLY A 12 -10.69 5.31 4.23
N ARG A 13 -9.38 5.17 4.46
CA ARG A 13 -8.39 6.19 4.09
C ARG A 13 -8.31 6.31 2.56
N ASP A 14 -8.09 7.52 2.08
CA ASP A 14 -7.74 7.77 0.68
C ASP A 14 -6.67 8.84 0.62
N TYR A 15 -5.63 8.59 -0.18
CA TYR A 15 -4.51 9.51 -0.32
C TYR A 15 -4.56 10.16 -1.69
N LYS A 16 -4.60 11.50 -1.75
CA LYS A 16 -4.73 12.24 -3.01
C LYS A 16 -3.46 12.24 -3.87
N ASN A 17 -2.30 11.93 -3.29
CA ASN A 17 -1.02 11.99 -3.97
C ASN A 17 -0.04 10.90 -3.50
N LYS A 18 0.96 10.61 -4.34
CA LYS A 18 1.97 9.57 -4.10
C LYS A 18 2.77 9.79 -2.81
N LYS A 19 3.08 11.05 -2.46
CA LYS A 19 3.90 11.38 -1.29
C LYS A 19 3.17 10.96 -0.01
N ALA A 20 1.89 11.30 0.11
CA ALA A 20 1.07 11.00 1.27
C ALA A 20 0.90 9.49 1.51
N VAL A 21 0.67 8.69 0.46
CA VAL A 21 0.52 7.23 0.60
C VAL A 21 1.84 6.55 0.98
N ILE A 22 2.97 7.02 0.43
CA ILE A 22 4.31 6.52 0.77
C ILE A 22 4.67 6.87 2.21
N GLU A 23 4.41 8.10 2.65
CA GLU A 23 4.65 8.53 4.03
C GLU A 23 3.79 7.71 5.01
N ALA A 24 2.52 7.48 4.70
CA ALA A 24 1.64 6.63 5.49
C ALA A 24 2.17 5.19 5.64
N TYR A 25 2.65 4.60 4.54
CA TYR A 25 3.27 3.27 4.56
C TYR A 25 4.53 3.25 5.41
N LYS A 26 5.42 4.24 5.25
CA LYS A 26 6.66 4.37 6.04
C LYS A 26 6.42 4.67 7.52
N GLN A 27 5.33 5.35 7.87
CA GLN A 27 4.88 5.56 9.24
C GLN A 27 4.31 4.27 9.87
N GLY A 28 4.21 3.18 9.12
CA GLY A 28 3.70 1.90 9.61
C GLY A 28 2.18 1.89 9.81
N LYS A 29 1.44 2.71 9.06
CA LYS A 29 -0.03 2.62 9.03
C LYS A 29 -0.47 1.32 8.36
N ASP A 30 -1.65 0.85 8.73
CA ASP A 30 -2.26 -0.33 8.12
C ASP A 30 -2.77 -0.07 6.70
N PHE A 31 -2.58 -1.08 5.86
CA PHE A 31 -3.07 -1.24 4.51
C PHE A 31 -3.78 -2.59 4.38
N ILE A 32 -4.49 -2.78 3.27
CA ILE A 32 -5.09 -4.07 2.90
C ILE A 32 -4.26 -4.69 1.79
N TYR A 33 -3.87 -5.96 1.97
CA TYR A 33 -3.21 -6.73 0.94
C TYR A 33 -4.25 -7.18 -0.10
N ALA A 34 -4.20 -6.61 -1.30
CA ALA A 34 -5.25 -6.78 -2.31
C ALA A 34 -5.57 -8.24 -2.67
N PRO A 35 -4.61 -9.18 -2.74
CA PRO A 35 -4.90 -10.58 -3.06
C PRO A 35 -5.69 -11.34 -1.99
N THR A 36 -5.59 -10.94 -0.72
CA THR A 36 -6.19 -11.69 0.41
C THR A 36 -7.23 -10.91 1.18
N GLY A 37 -7.26 -9.58 1.03
CA GLY A 37 -8.10 -8.69 1.83
C GLY A 37 -7.62 -8.53 3.28
N GLN A 38 -6.47 -9.09 3.64
CA GLN A 38 -5.95 -9.02 5.01
C GLN A 38 -5.30 -7.66 5.31
N TYR A 39 -5.42 -7.24 6.56
CA TYR A 39 -4.65 -6.10 7.06
C TYR A 39 -3.16 -6.43 7.10
N CYS A 40 -2.35 -5.47 6.70
CA CYS A 40 -0.90 -5.59 6.64
C CYS A 40 -0.26 -4.20 6.80
N SER A 41 1.04 -4.18 7.01
CA SER A 41 1.84 -2.98 7.21
C SER A 41 3.21 -3.14 6.55
N ILE A 42 4.03 -2.09 6.61
CA ILE A 42 5.44 -2.16 6.18
C ILE A 42 6.24 -3.27 6.89
N ARG A 43 5.81 -3.72 8.07
CA ARG A 43 6.50 -4.75 8.85
C ARG A 43 6.41 -6.13 8.20
N ASP A 44 5.35 -6.36 7.42
CA ASP A 44 5.05 -7.63 6.76
C ASP A 44 5.82 -7.80 5.44
N PHE A 45 6.31 -6.70 4.86
CA PHE A 45 7.00 -6.66 3.56
C PHE A 45 8.41 -6.10 3.65
N LYS A 46 9.12 -6.35 4.77
CA LYS A 46 10.49 -5.84 4.97
C LYS A 46 11.42 -6.26 3.84
N GLY A 47 12.05 -5.28 3.19
CA GLY A 47 12.98 -5.51 2.08
C GLY A 47 12.32 -5.92 0.76
N GLN A 48 10.99 -5.96 0.70
CA GLN A 48 10.23 -6.26 -0.49
C GLN A 48 9.65 -4.98 -1.11
N GLN A 49 9.65 -4.92 -2.43
CA GLN A 49 8.96 -3.84 -3.13
C GLN A 49 7.46 -4.15 -3.20
N VAL A 50 6.64 -3.18 -2.77
CA VAL A 50 5.18 -3.26 -2.85
C VAL A 50 4.62 -2.13 -3.70
N MET A 51 3.41 -2.32 -4.22
CA MET A 51 2.69 -1.37 -5.05
C MET A 51 1.53 -0.79 -4.25
N LEU A 52 1.58 0.50 -3.93
CA LEU A 52 0.52 1.18 -3.17
C LEU A 52 -0.49 1.79 -4.13
N ARG A 53 -1.78 1.45 -3.99
CA ARG A 53 -2.86 2.15 -4.68
C ARG A 53 -3.31 3.38 -3.89
N TYR A 54 -3.73 4.43 -4.59
CA TYR A 54 -4.20 5.67 -4.00
C TYR A 54 -5.16 6.39 -4.96
N ASP A 55 -5.71 7.54 -4.56
CA ASP A 55 -6.65 8.36 -5.34
C ASP A 55 -7.88 7.54 -5.78
N LYS A 56 -8.63 7.04 -4.79
CA LYS A 56 -9.75 6.10 -4.96
C LYS A 56 -9.36 4.84 -5.75
N LEU A 57 -8.18 4.32 -5.45
CA LEU A 57 -7.56 3.17 -6.13
C LEU A 57 -7.28 3.37 -7.63
N LYS A 58 -7.41 4.59 -8.17
CA LYS A 58 -7.20 4.85 -9.60
C LYS A 58 -5.73 4.91 -9.98
N LYS A 59 -4.84 5.20 -9.02
CA LYS A 59 -3.40 5.34 -9.24
C LYS A 59 -2.62 4.34 -8.41
N ILE A 60 -1.39 4.05 -8.84
CA ILE A 60 -0.48 3.10 -8.21
C ILE A 60 0.94 3.65 -8.18
N THR A 61 1.70 3.37 -7.13
CA THR A 61 3.11 3.77 -7.00
C THR A 61 3.93 2.71 -6.26
N PRO A 62 5.14 2.38 -6.72
CA PRO A 62 6.02 1.45 -6.02
C PRO A 62 6.64 2.09 -4.77
N VAL A 63 6.87 1.29 -3.74
CA VAL A 63 7.66 1.64 -2.56
C VAL A 63 8.48 0.43 -2.09
N LYS A 64 9.63 0.68 -1.48
CA LYS A 64 10.44 -0.30 -0.78
C LYS A 64 10.41 0.01 0.72
#